data_AF-A0A948U9B4-F1
#
_entry.id   AF-A0A948U9B4-F1
#
_cell.length_a   1.000
_cell.length_b   1.000
_cell.length_c   1.000
_cell.angle_alpha   90.00
_cell.angle_beta   90.00
_cell.angle_gamma   90.00
#
_symmetry.space_group_name_H-M   'P 1'
#
loop_
_entity.id
_entity.type
_entity.pdbx_description
1 polymer ?
#
loop_
_entity_poly.entity_id
_entity_poly.type
_entity_poly.pdbx_seq_one_letter_code
_entity_poly.pdbx_strand_id
1 'polypeptide(L)'
;MNKKEILFGLAAAIILAVVLSPFASPWPDGLEKVAEDKGFLAKGEVEPAVSAPIPDYAWPGLKSEEAATRAAGASGTLIVFGVGCAVAALIRRKS
;
A
#
# COMPACT_ATOMS: atom_id res chain seq x y z
N MET A 1 20.36 -11.63 -9.83
CA MET A 1 19.14 -11.33 -10.61
C MET A 1 19.50 -10.48 -11.80
N ASN A 2 18.96 -10.83 -12.95
CA ASN A 2 19.08 -10.02 -14.15
C ASN A 2 18.19 -8.78 -14.05
N LYS A 3 18.59 -7.67 -14.69
CA LYS A 3 17.77 -6.44 -14.73
C LYS A 3 16.35 -6.70 -15.25
N LYS A 4 16.21 -7.67 -16.17
CA LYS A 4 14.93 -8.10 -16.75
C LYS A 4 13.99 -8.72 -15.71
N GLU A 5 14.52 -9.55 -14.80
CA GLU A 5 13.73 -10.19 -13.74
C GLU A 5 13.21 -9.16 -12.74
N ILE A 6 14.05 -8.20 -12.35
CA ILE A 6 13.67 -7.11 -11.45
C ILE A 6 12.57 -6.25 -12.08
N LEU A 7 12.73 -5.89 -13.36
CA LEU A 7 11.73 -5.09 -14.08
C LEU A 7 10.41 -5.85 -14.24
N PHE A 8 10.47 -7.15 -14.52
CA PHE A 8 9.29 -7.99 -14.60
C PHE A 8 8.55 -8.06 -13.25
N GLY A 9 9.28 -8.28 -12.15
CA GLY A 9 8.69 -8.28 -10.81
C GLY A 9 8.05 -6.94 -10.45
N LEU A 10 8.70 -5.82 -10.77
CA LEU A 10 8.12 -4.48 -10.56
C LEU A 10 6.85 -4.27 -11.40
N ALA A 11 6.88 -4.66 -12.68
CA ALA A 11 5.72 -4.54 -13.55
C ALA A 11 4.54 -5.37 -13.03
N ALA A 12 4.79 -6.62 -12.61
CA ALA A 12 3.78 -7.46 -12.00
C ALA A 12 3.19 -6.83 -10.73
N ALA A 13 4.03 -6.30 -9.83
CA ALA A 13 3.58 -5.63 -8.61
C ALA A 13 2.70 -4.41 -8.91
N ILE A 14 3.08 -3.57 -9.89
CA ILE A 14 2.28 -2.41 -10.30
C ILE A 14 0.94 -2.84 -10.90
N ILE A 15 0.92 -3.90 -11.72
CA ILE A 15 -0.33 -4.41 -12.29
C ILE A 15 -1.26 -4.89 -11.17
N LEU A 16 -0.75 -5.63 -10.18
CA LEU A 16 -1.56 -6.06 -9.03
C LEU A 16 -2.10 -4.84 -8.25
N ALA A 17 -1.23 -3.87 -7.97
CA ALA A 17 -1.58 -2.67 -7.21
C ALA A 17 -2.58 -1.74 -7.92
N VAL A 18 -2.56 -1.68 -9.26
CA VAL A 18 -3.40 -0.76 -10.04
C VAL A 18 -4.64 -1.43 -10.62
N VAL A 19 -4.58 -2.73 -10.91
CA VAL A 19 -5.68 -3.43 -11.59
C VAL A 19 -6.47 -4.27 -10.61
N LEU A 20 -5.82 -5.00 -9.69
CA LEU A 20 -6.53 -5.92 -8.81
C LEU A 20 -6.96 -5.28 -7.49
N SER A 21 -6.18 -4.34 -6.94
CA SER A 21 -6.49 -3.71 -5.64
C SER A 21 -7.87 -3.05 -5.53
N PRO A 22 -8.45 -2.40 -6.58
CA PRO A 22 -9.78 -1.79 -6.46
C PRO A 22 -10.90 -2.81 -6.33
N PHE A 23 -10.63 -4.07 -6.71
CA PHE A 23 -11.56 -5.19 -6.57
C PHE A 23 -11.33 -5.97 -5.26
N ALA A 24 -10.61 -5.38 -4.30
CA ALA A 24 -10.46 -5.97 -2.98
C ALA A 24 -11.82 -6.14 -2.31
N SER A 25 -11.92 -7.17 -1.47
CA SER A 25 -13.16 -7.49 -0.74
C SER A 25 -13.57 -6.34 0.17
N PRO A 26 -14.86 -5.93 0.18
CA PRO A 26 -15.38 -4.93 1.12
C PRO A 26 -15.67 -5.50 2.52
N TRP A 27 -15.46 -6.80 2.72
CA TRP A 27 -15.68 -7.44 4.01
C TRP A 27 -14.54 -7.08 4.95
N PRO A 28 -14.83 -6.88 6.25
CA PRO A 28 -13.79 -6.52 7.21
C PRO A 28 -12.74 -7.61 7.28
N ASP A 29 -11.51 -7.17 7.46
CA ASP A 29 -10.37 -8.07 7.54
C ASP A 29 -10.39 -8.87 8.86
N GLY A 30 -9.42 -9.77 9.04
CA GLY A 30 -9.36 -10.59 10.25
C GLY A 30 -9.19 -9.79 11.55
N LEU A 31 -8.51 -8.64 11.51
CA LEU A 31 -8.32 -7.79 12.67
C LEU A 31 -9.62 -7.03 13.00
N GLU A 32 -10.24 -6.46 11.98
CA GLU A 32 -11.53 -5.77 12.11
C GLU A 32 -12.64 -6.73 12.57
N LYS A 33 -12.70 -7.95 12.02
CA LYS A 33 -13.66 -8.97 12.46
C LYS A 33 -13.49 -9.34 13.93
N VAL A 34 -12.26 -9.56 14.38
CA VAL A 34 -12.00 -9.84 15.80
C VAL A 34 -12.37 -8.64 16.66
N ALA A 35 -12.09 -7.42 16.20
CA ALA A 35 -12.44 -6.20 16.92
C ALA A 35 -13.95 -5.99 17.02
N GLU A 36 -14.69 -6.31 15.96
CA GLU A 36 -16.16 -6.32 15.91
C GLU A 36 -16.72 -7.35 16.90
N ASP A 37 -16.27 -8.62 16.80
CA ASP A 37 -16.74 -9.74 17.64
C ASP A 37 -16.47 -9.52 19.13
N LYS A 38 -15.38 -8.83 19.47
CA LYS A 38 -14.99 -8.52 20.86
C LYS A 38 -15.48 -7.14 21.33
N GLY A 39 -16.20 -6.40 20.49
CA GLY A 39 -16.81 -5.11 20.84
C GLY A 39 -15.81 -3.99 21.11
N PHE A 40 -14.63 -4.01 20.49
CA PHE A 40 -13.62 -2.95 20.63
C PHE A 40 -13.27 -2.22 19.33
N LEU A 41 -13.98 -2.49 18.22
CA LEU A 41 -13.76 -1.84 16.92
C LEU A 41 -13.69 -0.30 17.04
N ALA A 42 -14.62 0.32 17.76
CA ALA A 42 -14.68 1.77 17.98
C ALA A 42 -13.43 2.35 18.69
N LYS A 43 -12.63 1.53 19.39
CA LYS A 43 -11.35 1.98 19.97
C LYS A 43 -10.22 2.11 18.94
N GLY A 44 -10.40 1.55 17.74
CA GLY A 44 -9.48 1.68 16.61
C GLY A 44 -9.82 2.85 15.69
N GLU A 45 -11.07 3.31 15.70
CA GLU A 45 -11.57 4.42 14.85
C GLU A 45 -11.27 5.82 15.42
N VAL A 46 -10.54 5.91 16.52
CA VAL A 46 -10.15 7.21 17.11
C VAL A 46 -9.13 7.90 16.21
N GLU A 47 -9.22 9.23 16.10
CA GLU A 47 -8.25 9.99 15.31
C GLU A 47 -6.82 9.67 15.75
N PRO A 48 -5.95 9.27 14.80
CA PRO A 48 -4.59 8.90 15.13
C PRO A 48 -3.83 10.13 15.63
N ALA A 49 -2.94 9.92 16.61
CA ALA A 49 -2.08 10.99 17.14
C ALA A 49 -1.21 11.67 16.06
N VAL A 50 -0.96 10.96 14.95
CA VAL A 50 -0.29 11.47 13.75
C VAL A 50 -1.15 11.13 12.55
N SER A 51 -1.63 12.14 11.83
CA SER A 51 -2.41 11.94 10.62
C SER A 51 -1.56 11.28 9.52
N ALA A 52 -2.06 10.18 8.95
CA ALA A 52 -1.43 9.57 7.81
C ALA A 52 -1.55 10.49 6.57
N PRO A 53 -0.55 10.51 5.66
CA PRO A 53 -0.63 11.32 4.44
C PRO A 53 -1.76 10.90 3.48
N ILE A 54 -2.10 9.61 3.46
CA ILE A 54 -3.13 9.01 2.60
C ILE A 54 -3.88 7.95 3.44
N PRO A 55 -4.74 8.38 4.39
CA PRO A 55 -5.53 7.46 5.21
C PRO A 55 -6.51 6.70 4.32
N ASP A 56 -6.71 5.41 4.59
CA ASP A 56 -7.68 4.56 3.88
C ASP A 56 -7.55 4.59 2.35
N TYR A 57 -6.33 4.80 1.85
CA TYR A 57 -6.04 4.97 0.42
C TYR A 57 -6.77 6.16 -0.25
N ALA A 58 -7.33 7.08 0.55
CA ALA A 58 -8.00 8.30 0.11
C ALA A 58 -6.99 9.33 -0.41
N TRP A 59 -6.68 9.23 -1.71
CA TRP A 59 -5.75 10.13 -2.38
C TRP A 59 -6.31 11.56 -2.45
N PRO A 60 -5.58 12.58 -1.95
CA PRO A 60 -6.07 13.95 -1.94
C PRO A 60 -6.30 14.46 -3.36
N GLY A 61 -7.51 14.98 -3.61
CA GLY A 61 -7.91 15.53 -4.91
C GLY A 61 -8.57 14.52 -5.87
N LEU A 62 -8.61 13.23 -5.52
CA LEU A 62 -9.37 12.23 -6.27
C LEU A 62 -10.70 11.95 -5.58
N LYS A 63 -11.81 12.12 -6.31
CA LYS A 63 -13.18 11.87 -5.80
C LYS A 63 -13.64 10.43 -5.98
N SER A 64 -13.02 9.69 -6.90
CA SER A 64 -13.34 8.29 -7.15
C SER A 64 -12.47 7.43 -6.24
N GLU A 65 -13.10 6.62 -5.38
CA GLU A 65 -12.41 5.68 -4.48
C GLU A 65 -11.53 4.71 -5.26
N GLU A 66 -12.02 4.15 -6.37
CA GLU A 66 -11.23 3.28 -7.24
C GLU A 66 -9.98 4.00 -7.77
N ALA A 67 -10.11 5.23 -8.27
CA ALA A 67 -8.98 6.00 -8.77
C ALA A 67 -7.97 6.34 -7.66
N ALA A 68 -8.48 6.66 -6.46
CA ALA A 68 -7.68 6.95 -5.28
C ALA A 68 -6.86 5.73 -4.83
N THR A 69 -7.49 4.57 -4.70
CA THR A 69 -6.84 3.30 -4.34
C THR A 69 -5.75 2.92 -5.34
N ARG A 70 -6.00 3.10 -6.64
CA ARG A 70 -5.01 2.84 -7.70
C ARG A 70 -3.81 3.75 -7.59
N ALA A 71 -4.02 5.05 -7.36
CA ALA A 71 -2.96 6.03 -7.21
C ALA A 71 -2.12 5.77 -5.94
N ALA A 72 -2.77 5.47 -4.82
CA ALA A 72 -2.14 5.12 -3.56
C ALA A 72 -1.32 3.83 -3.68
N GLY A 73 -1.87 2.78 -4.29
CA GLY A 73 -1.17 1.51 -4.53
C GLY A 73 0.04 1.67 -5.45
N ALA A 74 -0.09 2.40 -6.56
CA ALA A 74 1.01 2.64 -7.49
C ALA A 74 2.17 3.42 -6.85
N SER A 75 1.85 4.53 -6.19
CA SER A 75 2.85 5.40 -5.54
C SER A 75 3.55 4.69 -4.39
N GLY A 76 2.81 4.00 -3.51
CA GLY A 76 3.38 3.20 -2.42
C GLY A 76 4.33 2.12 -2.93
N THR A 77 3.94 1.40 -3.98
CA THR A 77 4.79 0.36 -4.61
C THR A 77 6.10 0.96 -5.14
N LEU A 78 6.03 2.09 -5.84
CA LEU A 78 7.23 2.77 -6.38
C LEU A 78 8.14 3.29 -5.27
N ILE A 79 7.57 3.85 -4.18
CA ILE A 79 8.33 4.35 -3.05
C ILE A 79 9.09 3.20 -2.38
N VAL A 80 8.41 2.10 -2.04
CA VAL A 80 9.04 0.94 -1.38
C VAL A 80 10.12 0.33 -2.26
N PHE A 81 9.83 0.17 -3.56
CA PHE A 81 10.81 -0.35 -4.52
C PHE A 81 12.04 0.57 -4.64
N GLY A 82 11.83 1.88 -4.69
CA GLY A 82 12.88 2.89 -4.73
C GLY A 82 13.77 2.86 -3.49
N VAL A 83 13.15 2.79 -2.30
CA VAL A 83 13.85 2.66 -1.01
C VAL A 83 14.67 1.37 -0.96
N GLY A 84 14.08 0.23 -1.35
CA GLY A 84 14.80 -1.04 -1.41
C GLY A 84 16.00 -0.99 -2.36
N CYS A 85 15.85 -0.38 -3.54
CA CYS A 85 16.95 -0.14 -4.47
C CYS A 85 18.04 0.75 -3.87
N ALA A 86 17.66 1.83 -3.17
CA ALA A 86 18.59 2.74 -2.54
C ALA A 86 19.39 2.05 -1.42
N VAL A 87 18.73 1.28 -0.56
CA VAL A 87 19.38 0.49 0.50
C VAL A 87 20.34 -0.52 -0.11
N ALA A 88 19.92 -1.28 -1.13
CA ALA A 88 20.78 -2.23 -1.83
C ALA A 88 22.01 -1.55 -2.45
N ALA A 89 21.84 -0.36 -3.04
CA ALA A 89 22.93 0.42 -3.61
C ALA A 89 23.91 0.92 -2.53
N LEU A 90 23.43 1.36 -1.37
CA LEU A 90 24.25 1.80 -0.25
C LEU A 90 25.07 0.64 0.34
N ILE A 91 24.46 -0.54 0.52
CA ILE A 91 25.15 -1.74 1.01
C ILE A 91 26.25 -2.15 0.02
N ARG A 92 25.95 -2.15 -1.28
CA ARG A 92 26.91 -2.53 -2.33
C ARG A 92 28.07 -1.56 -2.48
N ARG A 93 27.92 -0.27 -2.10
CA ARG A 93 29.03 0.70 -2.10
C ARG A 93 30.04 0.47 -0.98
N LYS A 94 29.66 -0.25 0.08
CA LYS A 94 30.50 -0.51 1.25
C LYS A 94 31.24 -1.86 1.19
N SER A 95 30.89 -2.70 0.21
CA SER A 95 31.54 -3.99 -0.06
C SER A 95 32.46 -3.90 -1.27
#